data_AF-A0AAE5WHK5-F1
#
_entry.id   AF-A0AAE5WHK5-F1
#
_cell.length_a   1.000
_cell.length_b   1.000
_cell.length_c   1.000
_cell.angle_alpha   90.00
_cell.angle_beta   90.00
_cell.angle_gamma   90.00
#
_symmetry.space_group_name_H-M   'P 1'
#
loop_
_entity.id
_entity.type
_entity.pdbx_description
1 polymer ?
#
loop_
_entity_poly.entity_id
_entity_poly.type
_entity_poly.pdbx_seq_one_letter_code
_entity_poly.pdbx_strand_id
1 'polypeptide(L)' 'MANAMTEHSKKLRAKTAAAHTQKALEEGKVRRILLQMPTDLANEFDEILAELGNSRPQGIKALCEIYRTYKNKTA' A
#
# COMPACT_ATOMS: atom_id res chain seq x y z
N MET A 1 8.73 21.58 -23.04
CA MET A 1 8.24 21.02 -21.76
C MET A 1 6.81 21.45 -21.38
N ALA A 2 6.07 22.20 -22.23
CA ALA A 2 4.70 22.67 -21.92
C ALA A 2 3.59 21.63 -22.16
N ASN A 3 3.75 20.73 -23.14
CA ASN A 3 2.71 19.73 -23.51
C ASN A 3 2.49 18.65 -22.45
N ALA A 4 3.46 18.47 -21.56
CA ALA A 4 3.46 17.50 -20.47
C ALA A 4 2.54 17.89 -19.30
N MET A 5 2.13 19.16 -19.19
CA MET A 5 1.25 19.64 -18.11
C MET A 5 -0.18 19.90 -18.59
N THR A 6 -0.47 19.62 -19.86
CA THR A 6 -1.81 19.77 -20.43
C THR A 6 -2.79 18.77 -19.83
N GLU A 7 -4.06 19.14 -19.72
CA GLU A 7 -5.12 18.26 -19.22
C GLU A 7 -5.19 16.93 -19.97
N HIS A 8 -4.95 16.95 -21.29
CA HIS A 8 -4.85 15.74 -22.10
C HIS A 8 -3.72 14.81 -21.61
N SER A 9 -2.52 15.36 -21.41
CA SER A 9 -1.37 14.58 -20.94
C SER A 9 -1.53 14.05 -19.51
N LYS A 10 -2.19 14.80 -18.61
CA LYS A 10 -2.53 14.33 -17.26
C LYS A 10 -3.50 13.14 -17.32
N LYS A 11 -4.56 13.25 -18.12
CA LYS A 11 -5.54 12.17 -18.33
C LYS A 11 -4.88 10.93 -18.91
N LEU A 12 -3.97 11.09 -19.88
CA LEU A 12 -3.25 9.96 -20.47
C LEU A 12 -2.40 9.23 -19.43
N ARG A 13 -1.63 9.96 -18.60
CA ARG A 13 -0.83 9.35 -17.53
C ARG A 13 -1.69 8.63 -16.50
N ALA A 14 -2.81 9.23 -16.08
CA ALA A 14 -3.73 8.60 -15.13
C ALA A 14 -4.29 7.28 -15.69
N LYS A 15 -4.66 7.24 -16.97
CA LYS A 15 -5.11 6.02 -17.66
C LYS A 15 -4.01 4.96 -17.72
N THR A 16 -2.79 5.34 -18.08
CA THR A 16 -1.66 4.40 -18.13
C THR A 16 -1.32 3.83 -16.75
N ALA A 17 -1.33 4.65 -15.70
CA ALA A 17 -1.11 4.20 -14.33
C ALA A 17 -2.20 3.22 -13.87
N ALA A 18 -3.48 3.54 -14.15
CA ALA A 18 -4.60 2.65 -13.84
C ALA A 18 -4.49 1.29 -14.56
N ALA A 19 -4.15 1.30 -15.86
CA ALA A 19 -3.95 0.08 -16.65
C ALA A 19 -2.77 -0.76 -16.12
N HIS A 20 -1.68 -0.12 -15.69
CA HIS A 20 -0.55 -0.81 -15.06
C HIS A 20 -0.95 -1.47 -13.74
N THR A 21 -1.68 -0.76 -12.88
CA THR A 21 -2.18 -1.31 -11.61
C THR A 21 -3.16 -2.47 -11.85
N GLN A 22 -4.04 -2.35 -12.84
CA GLN A 22 -4.96 -3.42 -13.20
C GLN A 22 -4.21 -4.66 -13.67
N LYS A 23 -3.23 -4.51 -14.57
CA LYS A 23 -2.38 -5.61 -15.02
C LYS A 23 -1.65 -6.29 -13.87
N ALA A 24 -1.11 -5.52 -12.91
CA ALA A 24 -0.45 -6.09 -11.74
C ALA A 24 -1.41 -6.90 -10.83
N LEU A 25 -2.69 -6.52 -10.76
CA LEU A 25 -3.73 -7.28 -10.05
C LEU A 25 -4.07 -8.58 -10.79
N GLU A 26 -4.25 -8.51 -12.11
CA GLU A 26 -4.56 -9.66 -12.97
C GLU A 26 -3.41 -10.69 -12.97
N GLU A 27 -2.16 -10.22 -12.99
CA GLU A 27 -0.95 -11.06 -12.88
C GLU A 27 -0.72 -11.61 -11.46
N GLY A 28 -1.56 -11.26 -10.47
CA GLY A 28 -1.41 -11.71 -9.09
C GLY A 28 -0.19 -11.13 -8.35
N LYS A 29 0.51 -10.16 -8.93
CA LYS A 29 1.68 -9.49 -8.31
C LYS A 29 1.28 -8.61 -7.13
N VAL A 30 0.04 -8.10 -7.14
CA VAL A 30 -0.54 -7.35 -6.03
C VAL A 30 -1.96 -7.85 -5.76
N ARG A 31 -2.39 -7.75 -4.50
CA ARG A 31 -3.75 -8.09 -4.07
C ARG A 31 -4.34 -6.95 -3.26
N ARG A 32 -5.62 -6.64 -3.50
CA ARG A 32 -6.40 -5.74 -2.64
C ARG A 32 -6.87 -6.50 -1.41
N ILE A 33 -6.68 -5.92 -0.24
CA ILE A 33 -7.16 -6.44 1.04
C ILE A 33 -8.19 -5.43 1.56
N LEU A 34 -9.39 -5.92 1.84
CA LEU A 34 -10.44 -5.16 2.52
C LEU A 34 -10.53 -5.69 3.95
N LEU A 35 -10.53 -4.77 4.92
CA LEU A 35 -10.46 -5.09 6.35
C LEU A 35 -11.59 -4.34 7.07
N GLN A 36 -12.31 -5.04 7.95
CA GLN A 36 -13.33 -4.46 8.83
C GLN A 36 -12.97 -4.82 10.27
N MET A 37 -12.98 -3.83 11.15
CA MET A 37 -12.60 -3.96 12.56
C MET A 37 -13.21 -2.80 13.37
N PRO A 38 -13.24 -2.89 14.72
CA PRO A 38 -13.67 -1.79 15.57
C PRO A 38 -12.91 -0.49 15.26
N THR A 39 -13.60 0.64 15.32
CA THR A 39 -13.04 1.95 14.96
C THR A 39 -11.80 2.29 15.76
N ASP A 40 -11.81 2.07 17.07
CA ASP A 40 -10.67 2.41 17.94
C ASP A 40 -9.43 1.60 17.57
N LEU A 41 -9.60 0.30 17.28
CA LEU A 41 -8.52 -0.56 16.82
C LEU A 41 -8.02 -0.15 15.43
N ALA A 42 -8.91 0.29 14.53
CA ALA A 42 -8.51 0.77 13.22
C ALA A 42 -7.64 2.04 13.31
N ASN A 43 -8.01 2.96 14.19
CA ASN A 43 -7.27 4.20 14.42
C ASN A 43 -5.87 3.92 14.98
N GLU A 44 -5.80 3.11 16.04
CA GLU A 44 -4.52 2.69 16.63
C GLU A 44 -3.65 1.98 15.60
N PHE A 45 -4.24 1.11 14.78
CA PHE A 45 -3.52 0.42 13.72
C PHE A 45 -2.98 1.39 12.66
N ASP A 46 -3.75 2.39 12.24
CA ASP A 46 -3.26 3.42 11.30
C ASP A 46 -2.10 4.24 11.88
N GLU A 47 -2.15 4.61 13.16
CA GLU A 47 -1.08 5.33 13.85
C GLU A 47 0.21 4.50 13.88
N ILE A 48 0.13 3.24 14.32
CA ILE A 48 1.29 2.33 14.36
C ILE A 48 1.88 2.14 12.95
N LEU A 49 1.03 1.95 11.94
CA LEU A 49 1.51 1.75 10.57
C LEU A 49 2.18 3.00 9.98
N ALA A 50 1.76 4.20 10.39
CA ALA A 50 2.37 5.47 10.00
C ALA A 50 3.76 5.67 10.65
N GLU A 51 3.94 5.19 11.89
CA GLU A 51 5.24 5.20 12.56
C GLU A 51 6.24 4.21 11.92
N LEU A 52 5.74 3.05 11.47
CA LEU A 52 6.57 1.97 10.93
C LEU A 52 7.00 2.20 9.46
N GLY A 53 6.37 3.10 8.71
CA GLY A 53 6.77 3.36 7.32
C GLY A 53 6.00 4.47 6.62
N ASN A 54 6.46 4.83 5.42
CA ASN A 54 5.91 5.96 4.66
C ASN A 54 4.53 5.70 4.03
N SER A 55 4.05 4.46 4.09
CA SER A 55 2.75 4.07 3.56
C SER A 55 2.22 2.83 4.27
N ARG A 56 0.89 2.69 4.31
CA ARG A 56 0.21 1.55 4.96
C ARG A 56 0.75 0.17 4.53
N PRO A 57 1.01 -0.12 3.23
CA PRO A 57 1.62 -1.40 2.83
C PRO A 57 3.06 -1.59 3.35
N GLN A 58 3.85 -0.52 3.44
CA GLN A 58 5.21 -0.59 3.99
C GLN A 58 5.19 -0.85 5.49
N GLY A 59 4.31 -0.17 6.23
CA GLY A 59 4.11 -0.45 7.66
C GLY A 59 3.69 -1.89 7.91
N ILE A 60 2.76 -2.43 7.10
CA ILE A 60 2.31 -3.83 7.22
C ILE A 60 3.47 -4.79 6.98
N LYS A 61 4.34 -4.50 5.99
CA LYS A 61 5.54 -5.30 5.73
C LYS A 61 6.48 -5.28 6.94
N ALA A 62 6.76 -4.10 7.50
CA ALA A 62 7.61 -3.94 8.67
C ALA A 62 7.06 -4.69 9.88
N LEU A 63 5.75 -4.60 10.13
CA LEU A 63 5.06 -5.35 11.19
C LEU A 63 5.24 -6.87 11.03
N CYS A 64 5.11 -7.38 9.80
CA CYS A 64 5.34 -8.80 9.52
C CYS A 64 6.78 -9.24 9.80
N GLU A 65 7.77 -8.40 9.48
CA GLU A 65 9.19 -8.66 9.73
C GLU A 65 9.52 -8.66 11.23
N ILE A 66 8.97 -7.70 11.98
CA ILE A 66 9.09 -7.62 13.44
C ILE A 66 8.51 -8.87 14.08
N TYR A 67 7.29 -9.27 13.69
CA TYR A 67 6.65 -10.46 14.24
C TYR A 67 7.44 -11.75 13.98
N ARG A 68 7.97 -11.93 12.75
CA ARG A 68 8.82 -13.08 12.42
C ARG A 68 10.11 -13.10 13.24
N THR A 69 10.73 -11.94 13.43
CA THR A 69 11.94 -11.79 14.25
C THR A 69 11.65 -12.14 15.72
N TYR A 70 10.53 -11.65 16.25
CA TYR A 70 10.11 -11.95 17.61
C TYR A 70 9.88 -13.45 17.81
N LYS A 71 9.09 -14.08 16.91
CA LYS A 71 8.81 -15.52 16.96
C LYS A 71 10.08 -16.36 16.93
N ASN A 72 11.05 -15.99 16.11
CA ASN A 72 12.32 -16.71 15.99
C ASN A 72 13.24 -16.53 17.20
N LYS A 73 13.09 -15.46 18.01
CA LYS A 73 13.84 -15.26 19.26
C LYS A 73 13.27 -16.06 20.43
N THR A 74 11.99 -16.42 20.36
CA THR A 74 11.28 -17.16 21.41
C THR A 74 11.23 -18.68 21.17
N ALA A 75 11.79 -19.16 20.06
CA ALA A 75 11.92 -20.57 19.71
C ALA A 75 13.36 -21.04 19.93
#